data_AF-A0A1F9X0H5-F1
#
_entry.id   AF-A0A1F9X0H5-F1
#
_cell.length_a   1.000
_cell.length_b   1.000
_cell.length_c   1.000
_cell.angle_alpha   90.00
_cell.angle_beta   90.00
_cell.angle_gamma   90.00
#
_symmetry.space_group_name_H-M   'P 1'
#
loop_
_entity.id
_entity.type
_entity.pdbx_description
1 polymer ?
#
loop_
_entity_poly.entity_id
_entity_poly.type
_entity_poly.pdbx_seq_one_letter_code
_entity_poly.pdbx_strand_id
1 'polypeptide(L)'
;MVKGEKVKKTFSEDNKGIFMNSTLVSRVAKNKTEEIRISVLKNNKIDLRIYFNFPNEPEPKPTKKGLWLSFKYMPKVITALEKLIKNPKEALDVELDTTEKEQIKIYNLEYNGKMFTHIRSFYQKDGAFAPGKGVSFSENAFPALLEGLKKACELNGKV
;
A
#
# COMPACT_ATOMS: atom_id res chain seq x y z
N MET A 1 8.46 -46.81 3.60
CA MET A 1 8.75 -45.58 2.84
C MET A 1 7.53 -45.21 2.02
N VAL A 2 6.79 -44.17 2.40
CA VAL A 2 5.84 -43.50 1.51
C VAL A 2 6.03 -42.00 1.72
N LYS A 3 6.43 -41.31 0.65
CA LYS A 3 6.70 -39.87 0.63
C LYS A 3 5.37 -39.13 0.78
N GLY A 4 5.21 -38.38 1.87
CA GLY A 4 4.07 -37.47 2.04
C GLY A 4 4.21 -36.26 1.11
N GLU A 5 3.40 -36.25 0.06
CA GLU A 5 3.23 -35.11 -0.84
C GLU A 5 2.74 -33.88 -0.08
N LYS A 6 3.50 -32.78 -0.14
CA LYS A 6 3.05 -31.47 0.33
C LYS A 6 1.95 -30.97 -0.60
N VAL A 7 0.71 -31.00 -0.11
CA VAL A 7 -0.44 -30.36 -0.75
C VAL A 7 -0.13 -28.89 -1.00
N LYS A 8 0.01 -28.51 -2.27
CA LYS A 8 0.03 -27.11 -2.72
C LYS A 8 -1.29 -26.49 -2.30
N LYS A 9 -1.27 -25.58 -1.31
CA LYS A 9 -2.40 -24.68 -1.04
C LYS A 9 -2.58 -23.78 -2.26
N THR A 10 -3.45 -24.21 -3.17
CA THR A 10 -4.06 -23.37 -4.19
C THR A 10 -4.67 -22.17 -3.48
N PHE A 11 -4.30 -20.96 -3.93
CA PHE A 11 -4.90 -19.72 -3.46
C PHE A 11 -6.38 -19.74 -3.88
N SER A 12 -7.26 -20.09 -2.94
CA SER A 12 -8.70 -20.22 -3.15
C SER A 12 -9.35 -18.87 -3.46
N GLU A 13 -10.50 -18.96 -4.13
CA GLU A 13 -11.34 -17.88 -4.66
C GLU A 13 -11.94 -16.92 -3.63
N ASP A 14 -11.59 -17.07 -2.35
CA ASP A 14 -12.11 -16.31 -1.20
C ASP A 14 -11.69 -14.83 -1.20
N ASN A 15 -10.72 -14.45 -2.05
CA ASN A 15 -10.30 -13.05 -2.17
C ASN A 15 -11.31 -12.17 -2.93
N LYS A 16 -12.30 -12.72 -3.64
CA LYS A 16 -13.25 -11.90 -4.43
C LYS A 16 -14.10 -10.96 -3.55
N GLY A 17 -14.42 -11.32 -2.30
CA GLY A 17 -15.37 -10.58 -1.46
C GLY A 17 -14.90 -9.22 -0.94
N ILE A 18 -13.60 -9.03 -0.67
CA ILE A 18 -13.07 -7.77 -0.13
C ILE A 18 -12.87 -6.73 -1.25
N PHE A 19 -12.56 -7.18 -2.47
CA PHE A 19 -12.25 -6.32 -3.62
C PHE A 19 -13.48 -5.95 -4.47
N MET A 20 -14.60 -6.65 -4.33
CA MET A 20 -15.84 -6.36 -5.07
C MET A 20 -16.52 -5.03 -4.68
N ASN A 21 -16.08 -4.38 -3.59
CA ASN A 21 -16.68 -3.15 -3.06
C ASN A 21 -15.72 -1.96 -3.10
N SER A 22 -14.98 -1.81 -4.19
CA SER A 22 -14.04 -0.70 -4.37
C SER A 22 -14.07 -0.11 -5.77
N THR A 23 -13.94 1.21 -5.86
CA THR A 23 -13.76 1.96 -7.10
C THR A 23 -12.26 2.12 -7.36
N LEU A 24 -11.75 1.51 -8.43
CA LEU A 24 -10.36 1.70 -8.84
C LEU A 24 -10.14 3.14 -9.32
N VAL A 25 -9.15 3.81 -8.75
CA VAL A 25 -8.80 5.21 -9.09
C VAL A 25 -7.56 5.27 -9.96
N SER A 26 -6.51 4.53 -9.60
CA SER A 26 -5.23 4.59 -10.32
C SER A 26 -4.45 3.28 -10.20
N ARG A 27 -3.66 3.01 -11.23
CA ARG A 27 -2.65 1.94 -11.27
C ARG A 27 -1.28 2.61 -11.41
N VAL A 28 -0.36 2.30 -10.50
CA VAL A 28 0.99 2.86 -10.49
C VAL A 28 2.01 1.74 -10.60
N ALA A 29 2.81 1.73 -11.65
CA ALA A 29 3.88 0.75 -11.80
C ALA A 29 4.92 0.91 -10.68
N LYS A 30 5.17 -0.14 -9.90
CA LYS A 30 6.21 -0.17 -8.86
C LYS A 30 7.50 -0.74 -9.41
N ASN A 31 7.41 -1.80 -10.21
CA ASN A 31 8.49 -2.42 -10.97
C ASN A 31 7.90 -3.29 -12.10
N LYS A 32 8.73 -4.11 -12.76
CA LYS A 32 8.30 -4.97 -13.89
C LYS A 32 7.21 -5.99 -13.51
N THR A 33 7.13 -6.39 -12.24
CA THR A 33 6.26 -7.48 -11.78
C THR A 33 5.20 -7.02 -10.79
N GLU A 34 5.25 -5.78 -10.32
CA GLU A 34 4.37 -5.26 -9.28
C GLU A 34 3.85 -3.87 -9.65
N GLU A 35 2.58 -3.65 -9.35
CA GLU A 35 1.93 -2.33 -9.40
C GLU A 35 1.25 -2.04 -8.07
N ILE A 36 1.11 -0.76 -7.73
CA ILE A 36 0.30 -0.28 -6.62
C ILE A 36 -1.03 0.20 -7.20
N ARG A 37 -2.13 -0.36 -6.74
CA ARG A 37 -3.47 0.15 -7.05
C ARG A 37 -3.94 1.05 -5.92
N ILE A 38 -4.53 2.17 -6.31
CA ILE A 38 -5.25 3.10 -5.45
C ILE A 38 -6.72 2.90 -5.72
N SER A 39 -7.51 2.58 -4.70
CA SER A 39 -8.94 2.37 -4.83
C SER A 39 -9.69 3.04 -3.67
N VAL A 40 -10.94 3.43 -3.89
CA VAL A 40 -11.81 3.96 -2.83
C VAL A 40 -12.84 2.89 -2.48
N LEU A 41 -12.87 2.50 -1.22
CA LEU A 41 -13.79 1.49 -0.69
C LEU A 41 -15.14 2.14 -0.34
N LYS A 42 -16.24 1.36 -0.43
CA LYS A 42 -17.59 1.79 -0.01
C LYS A 42 -17.69 2.27 1.45
N ASN A 43 -16.76 1.87 2.32
CA ASN A 43 -16.70 2.37 3.69
C ASN A 43 -15.93 3.70 3.82
N ASN A 44 -15.78 4.42 2.70
CA ASN A 44 -15.10 5.70 2.58
C ASN A 44 -13.64 5.68 3.10
N LYS A 45 -12.87 4.69 2.66
CA LYS A 45 -11.42 4.57 2.89
C LYS A 45 -10.70 4.39 1.57
N ILE A 46 -9.43 4.79 1.53
CA ILE A 46 -8.53 4.57 0.40
C ILE A 46 -7.78 3.26 0.62
N ASP A 47 -7.87 2.31 -0.30
CA ASP A 47 -7.01 1.12 -0.36
C ASP A 47 -5.77 1.42 -1.21
N LEU A 48 -4.60 1.27 -0.59
CA LEU A 48 -3.29 1.26 -1.25
C LEU A 48 -2.76 -0.16 -1.21
N ARG A 49 -2.65 -0.83 -2.35
CA ARG A 49 -2.32 -2.26 -2.37
C ARG A 49 -1.40 -2.65 -3.51
N ILE A 50 -0.47 -3.55 -3.21
CA ILE A 50 0.39 -4.17 -4.23
C ILE A 50 -0.37 -5.27 -4.93
N TYR A 51 -0.35 -5.21 -6.25
CA TYR A 51 -0.77 -6.25 -7.16
C TYR A 51 0.46 -6.85 -7.84
N PHE A 52 0.46 -8.16 -8.02
CA PHE A 52 1.55 -8.90 -8.67
C PHE A 52 1.11 -9.37 -10.05
N ASN A 53 1.95 -9.10 -11.05
CA ASN A 53 1.76 -9.56 -12.42
C ASN A 53 2.36 -10.96 -12.56
N PHE A 54 1.51 -11.96 -12.81
CA PHE A 54 1.92 -13.33 -13.04
C PHE A 54 2.08 -13.55 -14.56
N PRO A 55 3.22 -14.08 -15.04
CA PRO A 55 3.48 -14.21 -16.49
C PRO A 55 2.41 -14.96 -17.29
N ASN A 56 1.67 -15.87 -16.63
CA ASN A 56 0.65 -16.71 -17.26
C ASN A 56 -0.77 -16.22 -16.99
N GLU A 57 -0.94 -15.02 -16.44
CA GLU A 57 -2.25 -14.47 -16.11
C GLU A 57 -2.50 -13.14 -16.82
N PRO A 58 -3.72 -12.91 -17.33
CA PRO A 58 -4.03 -11.70 -18.09
C PRO A 58 -4.10 -10.45 -17.21
N GLU A 59 -4.38 -10.60 -15.91
CA GLU A 59 -4.58 -9.48 -14.99
C GLU A 59 -3.72 -9.65 -13.73
N PRO A 60 -3.08 -8.57 -13.25
CA PRO A 60 -2.41 -8.57 -11.96
C PRO A 60 -3.36 -8.96 -10.83
N LYS A 61 -2.88 -9.78 -9.90
CA LYS A 61 -3.67 -10.22 -8.72
C LYS A 61 -3.30 -9.43 -7.47
N PRO A 62 -4.27 -9.10 -6.60
CA PRO A 62 -4.01 -8.41 -5.35
C PRO A 62 -3.17 -9.28 -4.41
N THR A 63 -2.27 -8.65 -3.67
CA THR A 63 -1.51 -9.31 -2.61
C THR A 63 -2.04 -8.93 -1.22
N LYS A 64 -1.53 -9.62 -0.19
CA LYS A 64 -1.75 -9.24 1.21
C LYS A 64 -1.00 -7.96 1.62
N LYS A 65 -0.11 -7.43 0.77
CA LYS A 65 0.66 -6.21 1.02
C LYS A 65 -0.16 -5.00 0.57
N GLY A 66 -0.67 -4.25 1.53
CA GLY A 66 -1.42 -3.03 1.32
C GLY A 66 -1.93 -2.49 2.64
N LEU A 67 -2.50 -1.29 2.62
CA LEU A 67 -3.18 -0.72 3.77
C LEU A 67 -4.41 0.08 3.35
N TRP A 68 -5.34 0.22 4.29
CA TRP A 68 -6.46 1.13 4.16
C TRP A 68 -6.16 2.41 4.92
N LEU A 69 -6.38 3.56 4.29
CA LEU A 69 -6.20 4.89 4.87
C LEU A 69 -7.53 5.62 4.92
N SER A 70 -7.77 6.31 6.05
CA SER A 70 -8.86 7.28 6.11
C SER A 70 -8.51 8.54 5.31
N PHE A 71 -9.50 9.13 4.66
CA PHE A 71 -9.36 10.42 3.98
C PHE A 71 -8.80 11.53 4.88
N LYS A 72 -9.03 11.47 6.20
CA LYS A 72 -8.50 12.45 7.15
C LYS A 72 -6.97 12.55 7.17
N TYR A 73 -6.26 11.49 6.75
CA TYR A 73 -4.80 11.48 6.68
C TYR A 73 -4.25 11.98 5.34
N MET A 74 -5.10 12.15 4.32
CA MET A 74 -4.65 12.49 2.98
C MET A 74 -3.89 13.81 2.88
N PRO A 75 -4.24 14.89 3.60
CA PRO A 75 -3.44 16.11 3.60
C PRO A 75 -1.98 15.84 4.00
N LYS A 76 -1.75 15.07 5.07
CA LYS A 76 -0.40 14.70 5.53
C LYS A 76 0.32 13.81 4.52
N VAL A 77 -0.36 12.82 3.94
CA VAL A 77 0.22 11.91 2.93
C VAL A 77 0.64 12.68 1.67
N ILE A 78 -0.23 13.55 1.17
CA ILE A 78 -0.01 14.39 -0.01
C ILE A 78 1.18 15.32 0.23
N THR A 79 1.20 16.05 1.36
CA THR A 79 2.32 16.93 1.70
C THR A 79 3.65 16.17 1.84
N ALA A 80 3.63 14.98 2.43
CA ALA A 80 4.83 14.15 2.55
C ALA A 80 5.37 13.74 1.17
N LEU A 81 4.49 13.29 0.25
CA LEU A 81 4.89 12.96 -1.12
C LEU A 81 5.36 14.19 -1.91
N GLU A 82 4.74 15.35 -1.75
CA GLU A 82 5.17 16.60 -2.39
C GLU A 82 6.56 17.03 -1.94
N LYS A 83 6.89 16.86 -0.65
CA LYS A 83 8.25 17.08 -0.15
C LYS A 83 9.24 16.10 -0.78
N LEU A 84 8.88 14.81 -0.82
CA LEU A 84 9.74 13.79 -1.42
C LEU A 84 9.94 13.96 -2.93
N ILE A 85 8.96 14.51 -3.66
CA ILE A 85 9.14 14.82 -5.08
C ILE A 85 10.20 15.92 -5.26
N LYS A 86 10.25 16.90 -4.36
CA LYS A 86 11.26 17.96 -4.39
C LYS A 86 12.63 17.45 -3.95
N ASN A 87 12.65 16.65 -2.88
CA ASN A 87 13.87 16.09 -2.28
C ASN A 87 13.72 14.58 -2.04
N PRO A 88 13.97 13.72 -3.04
CA PRO A 88 13.69 12.28 -2.93
C PRO A 88 14.47 11.54 -1.84
N LYS A 89 15.64 12.06 -1.45
CA LYS A 89 16.51 11.48 -0.43
C LYS A 89 16.35 12.10 0.95
N GLU A 90 15.41 13.03 1.13
CA GLU A 90 15.16 13.65 2.43
C GLU A 90 14.69 12.58 3.43
N ALA A 91 15.26 12.60 4.63
CA ALA A 91 14.82 11.72 5.70
C ALA A 91 13.37 12.06 6.04
N LEU A 92 12.50 11.05 6.04
CA LEU A 92 11.08 11.19 6.30
C LEU A 92 10.69 10.19 7.38
N ASP A 93 10.01 10.68 8.41
CA ASP A 93 9.27 9.89 9.38
C ASP A 93 8.03 10.70 9.82
N VAL A 94 6.86 10.31 9.32
CA VAL A 94 5.59 11.01 9.53
C VAL A 94 4.60 10.03 10.12
N GLU A 95 4.13 10.33 11.33
CA GLU A 95 3.04 9.63 11.96
C GLU A 95 1.68 10.19 11.49
N LEU A 96 0.87 9.33 10.89
CA LEU A 96 -0.47 9.65 10.41
C LEU A 96 -1.51 9.41 11.49
N ASP A 97 -1.47 8.21 12.07
CA ASP A 97 -2.35 7.75 13.15
C ASP A 97 -1.51 7.11 14.24
N THR A 98 -1.87 7.37 15.49
CA THR A 98 -1.23 6.75 16.64
C THR A 98 -2.30 6.47 17.68
N THR A 99 -2.50 5.18 17.94
CA THR A 99 -3.29 4.66 19.06
C THR A 99 -2.38 3.81 19.93
N GLU A 100 -2.88 3.38 21.09
CA GLU A 100 -2.14 2.46 21.97
C GLU A 100 -1.80 1.13 21.29
N LYS A 101 -2.56 0.70 20.27
CA LYS A 101 -2.43 -0.63 19.66
C LYS A 101 -1.94 -0.62 18.23
N GLU A 102 -2.15 0.49 17.52
CA GLU A 102 -1.82 0.62 16.09
C GLU A 102 -1.29 2.02 15.78
N GLN A 103 -0.29 2.06 14.89
CA GLN A 103 0.21 3.31 14.30
C GLN A 103 0.21 3.19 12.78
N ILE A 104 0.11 4.31 12.07
CA ILE A 104 0.37 4.36 10.62
C ILE A 104 1.47 5.38 10.39
N LYS A 105 2.55 4.95 9.74
CA LYS A 105 3.71 5.81 9.45
C LYS A 105 4.02 5.89 7.96
N ILE A 106 4.53 7.05 7.54
CA ILE A 106 5.24 7.22 6.28
C ILE A 106 6.71 7.43 6.60
N TYR A 107 7.59 6.58 6.11
CA TYR A 107 9.02 6.71 6.39
C TYR A 107 9.88 6.28 5.22
N ASN A 108 11.11 6.76 5.19
CA ASN A 108 12.11 6.37 4.21
C ASN A 108 13.12 5.38 4.82
N LEU A 109 13.51 4.37 4.05
CA LEU A 109 14.52 3.39 4.44
C LEU A 109 15.43 3.08 3.26
N GLU A 110 16.73 3.07 3.50
CA GLU A 110 17.70 2.61 2.51
C GLU A 110 17.76 1.08 2.50
N TYR A 111 17.73 0.48 1.32
CA TYR A 111 17.97 -0.93 1.11
C TYR A 111 18.82 -1.13 -0.14
N ASN A 112 20.01 -1.71 0.04
CA ASN A 112 20.97 -1.98 -1.03
C ASN A 112 21.31 -0.72 -1.87
N GLY A 113 21.63 0.39 -1.20
CA GLY A 113 21.98 1.67 -1.83
C GLY A 113 20.82 2.40 -2.51
N LYS A 114 19.58 1.94 -2.31
CA LYS A 114 18.36 2.54 -2.87
C LYS A 114 17.41 2.96 -1.76
N MET A 115 16.92 4.18 -1.85
CA MET A 115 15.89 4.69 -0.94
C MET A 115 14.51 4.18 -1.35
N PHE A 116 13.77 3.69 -0.37
CA PHE A 116 12.37 3.31 -0.50
C PHE A 116 11.53 4.10 0.48
N THR A 117 10.40 4.61 0.01
CA THR A 117 9.36 5.19 0.87
C THR A 117 8.37 4.10 1.22
N HIS A 118 7.99 4.06 2.49
CA HIS A 118 7.07 3.11 3.07
C HIS A 118 5.84 3.87 3.58
N ILE A 119 4.65 3.34 3.32
CA ILE A 119 3.42 3.70 4.02
C ILE A 119 2.92 2.43 4.69
N ARG A 120 2.90 2.38 6.02
CA ARG A 120 2.76 1.11 6.76
C ARG A 120 2.04 1.28 8.08
N SER A 121 1.15 0.34 8.39
CA SER A 121 0.60 0.13 9.73
C SER A 121 1.64 -0.55 10.61
N PHE A 122 1.70 -0.22 11.89
CA PHE A 122 2.48 -0.88 12.93
C PHE A 122 1.52 -1.33 14.01
N TYR A 123 1.79 -2.47 14.63
CA TYR A 123 0.94 -3.03 15.69
C TYR A 123 1.80 -3.32 16.92
N GLN A 124 1.18 -3.25 18.09
CA GLN A 124 1.85 -3.65 19.32
C GLN A 124 2.12 -5.16 19.34
N LYS A 125 3.38 -5.50 19.61
CA LYS A 125 3.85 -6.85 19.83
C LYS A 125 4.93 -6.82 20.92
N ASP A 126 4.72 -7.57 22.00
CA ASP A 126 5.68 -7.71 23.10
C ASP A 126 6.14 -6.36 23.71
N GLY A 127 5.21 -5.40 23.84
CA GLY A 127 5.47 -4.06 24.38
C GLY A 127 6.12 -3.07 23.41
N ALA A 128 6.41 -3.48 22.17
CA ALA A 128 6.99 -2.63 21.14
C ALA A 128 6.12 -2.58 19.87
N PHE A 129 6.23 -1.51 19.09
CA PHE A 129 5.57 -1.44 17.78
C PHE A 129 6.37 -2.22 16.73
N ALA A 130 5.73 -3.22 16.12
CA ALA A 130 6.28 -4.01 15.03
C ALA A 130 5.64 -3.61 13.69
N PRO A 131 6.39 -3.66 12.57
CA PRO A 131 5.86 -3.34 11.25
C PRO A 131 4.78 -4.35 10.82
N GLY A 132 3.61 -3.84 10.49
CA GLY A 132 2.46 -4.57 9.96
C GLY A 132 2.36 -4.49 8.44
N LYS A 133 1.14 -4.35 7.91
CA LYS A 133 0.88 -4.29 6.47
C LYS A 133 1.17 -2.91 5.90
N GLY A 134 1.48 -2.84 4.61
CA GLY A 134 1.75 -1.58 3.95
C GLY A 134 2.33 -1.77 2.56
N VAL A 135 2.63 -0.64 1.93
CA VAL A 135 3.28 -0.58 0.62
C VAL A 135 4.65 0.07 0.76
N SER A 136 5.55 -0.28 -0.15
CA SER A 136 6.82 0.44 -0.33
C SER A 136 7.07 0.69 -1.81
N PHE A 137 7.74 1.78 -2.13
CA PHE A 137 7.98 2.22 -3.50
C PHE A 137 9.20 3.13 -3.58
N SER A 138 9.82 3.19 -4.76
CA SER A 138 10.92 4.10 -5.05
C SER A 138 10.42 5.45 -5.56
N GLU A 139 11.33 6.42 -5.68
CA GLU A 139 11.05 7.78 -6.17
C GLU A 139 10.30 7.84 -7.51
N ASN A 140 10.55 6.90 -8.42
CA ASN A 140 9.85 6.80 -9.71
C ASN A 140 8.32 6.72 -9.58
N ALA A 141 7.81 6.21 -8.46
CA ALA A 141 6.37 6.06 -8.24
C ALA A 141 5.72 7.34 -7.67
N PHE A 142 6.50 8.30 -7.17
CA PHE A 142 5.95 9.45 -6.41
C PHE A 142 4.97 10.30 -7.23
N PRO A 143 5.26 10.71 -8.48
CA PRO A 143 4.35 11.57 -9.23
C PRO A 143 2.99 10.91 -9.49
N ALA A 144 3.02 9.65 -9.94
CA ALA A 144 1.81 8.89 -10.25
C ALA A 144 1.01 8.52 -8.98
N LEU A 145 1.68 8.22 -7.86
CA LEU A 145 1.01 8.01 -6.58
C LEU A 145 0.36 9.30 -6.08
N LEU A 146 1.06 10.44 -6.14
CA LEU A 146 0.52 11.72 -5.72
C LEU A 146 -0.72 12.10 -6.53
N GLU A 147 -0.66 11.98 -7.85
CA GLU A 147 -1.80 12.24 -8.73
C GLU A 147 -2.97 11.29 -8.44
N GLY A 148 -2.70 9.99 -8.30
CA GLY A 148 -3.74 9.01 -7.98
C GLY A 148 -4.39 9.24 -6.62
N LEU A 149 -3.62 9.67 -5.61
CA LEU A 149 -4.16 10.02 -4.30
C LEU A 149 -5.00 11.29 -4.34
N LYS A 150 -4.58 12.32 -5.11
CA LYS A 150 -5.38 13.52 -5.33
C LYS A 150 -6.73 13.18 -6.00
N LYS A 151 -6.73 12.35 -7.03
CA LYS A 151 -7.96 11.84 -7.66
C LYS A 151 -8.83 11.04 -6.69
N ALA A 152 -8.21 10.24 -5.82
CA ALA A 152 -8.96 9.48 -4.82
C ALA A 152 -9.70 10.41 -3.84
N CYS A 153 -9.07 11.52 -3.43
CA CYS A 153 -9.69 12.53 -2.57
C CYS A 153 -10.96 13.15 -3.17
N GLU A 154 -11.04 13.26 -4.51
CA GLU A 154 -12.24 13.77 -5.19
C GLU A 154 -13.46 12.87 -5.02
N LEU A 155 -13.25 11.60 -4.65
CA LEU A 155 -14.29 10.60 -4.41
C LEU A 155 -14.69 10.47 -2.93
N ASN A 156 -14.13 11.28 -2.03
CA ASN A 156 -14.47 11.24 -0.61
C ASN A 156 -15.97 11.48 -0.39
N GLY A 157 -16.65 10.51 0.22
CA GLY A 157 -18.09 10.54 0.49
C GLY A 157 -18.99 10.28 -0.73
N LYS A 158 -18.42 9.84 -1.87
CA LYS A 158 -19.15 9.65 -3.13
C LYS A 158 -19.29 8.18 -3.58
N VAL A 159 -18.68 7.24 -2.85
CA VAL A 159 -18.58 5.80 -3.20
C VAL A 159 -19.28 4.94 -2.16
#